data_AF-A0A7R9BAT5-F1
#
_entry.id   AF-A0A7R9BAT5-F1
#
_cell.length_a   1.000
_cell.length_b   1.000
_cell.length_c   1.000
_cell.angle_alpha   90.00
_cell.angle_beta   90.00
_cell.angle_gamma   90.00
#
_symmetry.space_group_name_H-M   'P 1'
#
loop_
_entity.id
_entity.type
_entity.pdbx_description
1 polymer ?
#
loop_
_entity_poly.entity_id
_entity_poly.type
_entity_poly.pdbx_seq_one_letter_code
_entity_poly.pdbx_strand_id
1 'polypeptide(L)'
;MILSNGSQRPDLMRRAVVTLGDTLGARGYLHAAHFCYLMAQHEFGTYAHKSSKIVLIGSSHLKPFNEFATNEAIQMTEIYLYASRLADENFDLPQFQPYKLLYAQRLSEHGLTSEAAHYSEELAGTILKHPGQYPAMFLRQVYDLGDRLRYHDPLYSSADNQRDPEWLTALEAVITDYQ
;
A
#
# COMPACT_ATOMS: atom_id res chain seq x y z
N MET A 1 -0.77 7.00 -30.34
CA MET A 1 -1.37 6.21 -31.44
C MET A 1 -1.86 4.81 -31.01
N ILE A 2 -1.35 4.19 -29.92
CA ILE A 2 -1.88 2.89 -29.44
C ILE A 2 -3.21 3.06 -28.67
N LEU A 3 -3.29 4.02 -27.74
CA LEU A 3 -4.48 4.26 -26.90
C LEU A 3 -5.66 4.91 -27.66
N SER A 4 -5.42 5.44 -28.85
CA SER A 4 -6.35 6.30 -29.60
C SER A 4 -7.25 5.52 -30.57
N ASN A 5 -7.05 4.21 -30.73
CA ASN A 5 -7.74 3.38 -31.71
C ASN A 5 -8.40 2.15 -31.04
N GLY A 6 -9.15 2.40 -29.96
CA GLY A 6 -9.62 1.39 -29.01
C GLY A 6 -10.75 0.45 -29.47
N SER A 7 -11.07 0.37 -30.77
CA SER A 7 -12.39 -0.09 -31.20
C SER A 7 -12.52 -1.57 -31.57
N GLN A 8 -11.49 -2.43 -31.55
CA GLN A 8 -11.69 -3.84 -31.96
C GLN A 8 -11.07 -4.96 -31.12
N ARG A 9 -9.98 -4.76 -30.34
CA ARG A 9 -9.35 -5.84 -29.55
C ARG A 9 -8.66 -5.33 -28.27
N PRO A 10 -9.39 -5.11 -27.16
CA PRO A 10 -8.82 -4.55 -25.93
C PRO A 10 -7.71 -5.43 -25.33
N ASP A 11 -7.86 -6.76 -25.37
CA ASP A 11 -6.83 -7.68 -24.86
C ASP A 11 -5.52 -7.64 -25.64
N LEU A 12 -5.61 -7.51 -26.97
CA LEU A 12 -4.43 -7.39 -27.82
C LEU A 12 -3.69 -6.08 -27.51
N MET A 13 -4.44 -4.98 -27.32
CA MET A 13 -3.88 -3.69 -26.95
C MET A 13 -3.20 -3.77 -25.58
N ARG A 14 -3.85 -4.38 -24.59
CA ARG A 14 -3.28 -4.60 -23.25
C ARG A 14 -1.95 -5.36 -23.33
N ARG A 15 -1.91 -6.48 -24.06
CA ARG A 15 -0.68 -7.27 -24.27
C ARG A 15 0.42 -6.45 -24.96
N ALA A 16 0.07 -5.69 -26.00
CA ALA A 16 1.05 -4.85 -26.71
C ALA A 16 1.65 -3.77 -25.79
N VAL A 17 0.84 -3.15 -24.93
CA VAL A 17 1.30 -2.18 -23.93
C VAL A 17 2.20 -2.84 -22.89
N VAL A 18 1.87 -4.04 -22.42
CA VAL A 18 2.75 -4.81 -21.51
C VAL A 18 4.09 -5.13 -22.19
N THR A 19 4.09 -5.60 -23.43
CA THR A 19 5.33 -5.88 -24.18
C THR A 19 6.18 -4.62 -24.38
N LEU A 20 5.55 -3.47 -24.60
CA LEU A 20 6.24 -2.19 -24.65
C LEU A 20 6.87 -1.86 -23.29
N GLY A 21 6.14 -2.09 -22.19
CA GLY A 21 6.65 -1.96 -20.83
C GLY A 21 7.87 -2.85 -20.58
N ASP A 22 7.80 -4.12 -20.98
CA ASP A 22 8.91 -5.08 -20.86
C ASP A 22 10.16 -4.59 -21.62
N THR A 23 9.96 -4.07 -22.84
CA THR A 23 11.02 -3.53 -23.68
C THR A 23 11.67 -2.28 -23.06
N LEU A 24 10.87 -1.39 -22.47
CA LEU A 24 11.35 -0.18 -21.78
C LEU A 24 12.10 -0.53 -20.49
N GLY A 25 11.58 -1.49 -19.73
CA GLY A 25 12.20 -1.98 -18.50
C GLY A 25 13.56 -2.62 -18.75
N ALA A 26 13.66 -3.46 -19.79
CA ALA A 26 14.93 -4.07 -20.21
C ALA A 26 16.00 -3.05 -20.63
N ARG A 27 15.60 -1.84 -21.03
CA ARG A 27 16.49 -0.72 -21.38
C ARG A 27 16.78 0.22 -20.20
N GLY A 28 16.25 -0.07 -19.01
CA GLY A 28 16.44 0.76 -17.81
C GLY A 28 15.46 1.92 -17.67
N TYR A 29 14.46 2.05 -18.54
CA TYR A 29 13.43 3.09 -18.44
C TYR A 29 12.31 2.69 -17.49
N LEU A 30 12.62 2.59 -16.19
CA LEU A 30 11.72 2.07 -15.16
C LEU A 30 10.36 2.78 -15.10
N HIS A 31 10.35 4.12 -15.00
CA HIS A 31 9.11 4.88 -14.90
C HIS A 31 8.23 4.71 -16.14
N ALA A 32 8.83 4.65 -17.33
CA ALA A 32 8.11 4.43 -18.57
C ALA A 32 7.53 3.00 -18.64
N ALA A 33 8.27 2.01 -18.16
CA ALA A 33 7.78 0.64 -18.04
C ALA A 33 6.60 0.54 -17.07
N HIS A 34 6.71 1.14 -15.88
CA HIS A 34 5.62 1.17 -14.89
C HIS A 34 4.40 1.88 -15.45
N PHE A 35 4.56 3.00 -16.14
CA PHE A 35 3.45 3.68 -16.82
C PHE A 35 2.72 2.74 -17.79
N CYS A 36 3.46 1.98 -18.61
CA CYS A 36 2.84 0.97 -19.47
C CYS A 36 2.06 -0.08 -18.67
N TYR A 37 2.60 -0.60 -17.58
CA TYR A 37 1.90 -1.59 -16.74
C TYR A 37 0.62 -1.03 -16.12
N LEU A 38 0.63 0.22 -15.65
CA LEU A 38 -0.56 0.90 -15.13
C LEU A 38 -1.62 1.12 -16.23
N MET A 39 -1.21 1.58 -17.41
CA MET A 39 -2.10 1.76 -18.55
C MET A 39 -2.70 0.43 -19.05
N ALA A 40 -1.99 -0.67 -18.85
CA ALA A 40 -2.46 -2.01 -19.16
C ALA A 40 -3.26 -2.66 -18.00
N GLN A 41 -3.52 -1.93 -16.91
CA GLN A 41 -4.15 -2.47 -15.69
C GLN A 41 -3.48 -3.77 -15.23
N HIS A 42 -2.15 -3.83 -15.31
CA HIS A 42 -1.39 -4.98 -14.86
C HIS A 42 -1.41 -5.02 -13.34
N GLU A 43 -1.65 -6.21 -12.78
CA GLU A 43 -1.66 -6.42 -11.34
C GLU A 43 -0.28 -6.14 -10.72
N PHE A 44 -0.30 -5.59 -9.50
CA PHE A 44 0.90 -5.43 -8.69
C PHE A 44 1.32 -6.78 -8.13
N GLY A 45 2.60 -7.10 -8.22
CA GLY A 45 3.16 -8.31 -7.63
C GLY A 45 3.63 -8.11 -6.20
N THR A 46 4.34 -9.11 -5.68
CA THR A 46 5.00 -9.05 -4.38
C THR A 46 6.51 -8.88 -4.55
N TYR A 47 7.18 -8.34 -3.54
CA TYR A 47 8.64 -8.17 -3.52
C TYR A 47 9.39 -9.51 -3.64
N ALA A 48 8.83 -10.59 -3.09
CA ALA A 48 9.44 -11.92 -3.15
C ALA A 48 9.53 -12.49 -4.58
N HIS A 49 8.59 -12.13 -5.45
CA HIS A 49 8.56 -12.61 -6.82
C HIS A 49 9.36 -11.70 -7.75
N LYS A 50 10.57 -12.15 -8.13
CA LYS A 50 11.42 -11.41 -9.07
C LYS A 50 10.78 -11.19 -10.44
N SER A 51 9.82 -12.05 -10.83
CA SER A 51 9.05 -11.92 -12.07
C SER A 51 7.95 -10.86 -12.02
N SER A 52 7.68 -10.25 -10.86
CA SER A 52 6.76 -9.11 -10.74
C SER A 52 7.18 -8.02 -11.71
N LYS A 53 6.23 -7.43 -12.42
CA LYS A 53 6.50 -6.30 -13.34
C LYS A 53 6.49 -4.96 -12.62
N ILE A 54 5.67 -4.86 -11.59
CA ILE A 54 5.53 -3.69 -10.73
C ILE A 54 5.15 -4.16 -9.31
N VAL A 55 5.74 -3.55 -8.29
CA VAL A 55 5.43 -3.81 -6.87
C VAL A 55 5.19 -2.48 -6.14
N LEU A 56 6.06 -1.50 -6.35
CA LEU A 56 5.82 -0.10 -6.01
C LEU A 56 6.07 0.75 -7.25
N ILE A 57 5.24 1.78 -7.46
CA ILE A 57 5.43 2.73 -8.56
C ILE A 57 6.74 3.50 -8.33
N GLY A 58 7.50 3.67 -9.42
CA GLY A 58 8.77 4.40 -9.40
C GLY A 58 9.97 3.69 -8.76
N SER A 59 9.84 2.46 -8.27
CA SER A 59 10.98 1.71 -7.72
C SER A 59 10.99 0.23 -8.12
N SER A 60 12.19 -0.32 -8.31
CA SER A 60 12.37 -1.69 -8.76
C SER A 60 12.60 -2.63 -7.57
N HIS A 61 11.76 -3.64 -7.44
CA HIS A 61 11.88 -4.72 -6.44
C HIS A 61 13.09 -5.63 -6.66
N LEU A 62 13.84 -5.42 -7.75
CA LEU A 62 15.13 -6.08 -7.98
C LEU A 62 16.26 -5.46 -7.17
N LYS A 63 16.06 -4.26 -6.61
CA LYS A 63 17.00 -3.60 -5.71
C LYS A 63 16.90 -4.17 -4.28
N PRO A 64 17.92 -3.98 -3.43
CA PRO A 64 17.80 -4.24 -2.00
C PRO A 64 16.59 -3.53 -1.39
N PHE A 65 15.97 -4.14 -0.37
CA PHE A 65 14.70 -3.67 0.18
C PHE A 65 14.70 -2.19 0.57
N ASN A 66 15.78 -1.70 1.20
CA ASN A 66 15.88 -0.30 1.64
C ASN A 66 15.97 0.69 0.46
N GLU A 67 16.56 0.30 -0.66
CA GLU A 67 16.62 1.10 -1.89
C GLU A 67 15.35 0.96 -2.74
N PHE A 68 14.60 -0.12 -2.53
CA PHE A 68 13.35 -0.37 -3.20
C PHE A 68 12.19 0.39 -2.53
N ALA A 69 11.98 0.15 -1.24
CA ALA A 69 10.86 0.66 -0.47
C ALA A 69 11.14 2.08 0.06
N THR A 70 11.48 3.00 -0.84
CA THR A 70 11.65 4.44 -0.55
C THR A 70 10.31 5.11 -0.25
N ASN A 71 10.31 6.18 0.53
CA ASN A 71 9.08 6.92 0.84
C ASN A 71 8.37 7.42 -0.43
N GLU A 72 9.13 7.90 -1.40
CA GLU A 72 8.63 8.40 -2.68
C GLU A 72 7.87 7.31 -3.45
N ALA A 73 8.41 6.08 -3.46
CA ALA A 73 7.75 4.95 -4.12
C ALA A 73 6.46 4.53 -3.43
N ILE A 74 6.43 4.58 -2.09
CA ILE A 74 5.24 4.29 -1.30
C ILE A 74 4.17 5.36 -1.57
N GLN A 75 4.53 6.64 -1.48
CA GLN A 75 3.63 7.78 -1.75
C GLN A 75 3.09 7.75 -3.18
N MET A 76 3.94 7.53 -4.20
CA MET A 76 3.50 7.41 -5.60
C MET A 76 2.50 6.27 -5.78
N THR A 77 2.73 5.14 -5.09
CA THR A 77 1.80 4.01 -5.14
C THR A 77 0.49 4.34 -4.46
N GLU A 78 0.54 4.96 -3.28
CA GLU A 78 -0.65 5.38 -2.55
C GLU A 78 -1.50 6.39 -3.34
N ILE A 79 -0.90 7.37 -4.00
CA ILE A 79 -1.62 8.31 -4.87
C ILE A 79 -2.36 7.57 -5.99
N TYR A 80 -1.73 6.56 -6.60
CA TYR A 80 -2.39 5.73 -7.60
C TYR A 80 -3.56 4.95 -7.01
N LEU A 81 -3.39 4.32 -5.85
CA LEU A 81 -4.47 3.58 -5.19
C LEU A 81 -5.64 4.49 -4.80
N TYR A 82 -5.34 5.70 -4.31
CA TYR A 82 -6.36 6.71 -4.02
C TYR A 82 -7.14 7.08 -5.28
N ALA A 83 -6.45 7.37 -6.39
CA ALA A 83 -7.10 7.66 -7.66
C ALA A 83 -7.94 6.49 -8.19
N SER A 84 -7.47 5.25 -8.02
CA SER A 84 -8.25 4.05 -8.35
C SER A 84 -9.49 3.90 -7.47
N ARG A 85 -9.38 4.18 -6.17
CA ARG A 85 -10.52 4.13 -5.21
C ARG A 85 -11.61 5.16 -5.53
N LEU A 86 -11.23 6.32 -6.09
CA LEU A 86 -12.20 7.31 -6.58
C LEU A 86 -13.01 6.78 -7.78
N ALA A 87 -12.47 5.85 -8.55
CA ALA A 87 -13.15 5.23 -9.69
C ALA A 87 -13.91 3.95 -9.29
N ASP A 88 -13.38 3.20 -8.32
CA ASP A 88 -13.98 1.98 -7.76
C ASP A 88 -13.73 1.94 -6.24
N GLU A 89 -14.76 2.19 -5.45
CA GLU A 89 -14.68 2.23 -3.98
C GLU A 89 -14.22 0.90 -3.36
N ASN A 90 -14.37 -0.23 -4.08
CA ASN A 90 -13.94 -1.54 -3.62
C ASN A 90 -12.51 -1.88 -4.01
N PHE A 91 -11.81 -0.97 -4.69
CA PHE A 91 -10.43 -1.20 -5.12
C PHE A 91 -9.50 -1.33 -3.91
N ASP A 92 -8.93 -2.52 -3.74
CA ASP A 92 -8.00 -2.83 -2.66
C ASP A 92 -6.71 -3.49 -3.18
N LEU A 93 -5.62 -3.25 -2.45
CA LEU A 93 -4.31 -3.80 -2.76
C LEU A 93 -3.65 -4.37 -1.49
N PRO A 94 -3.96 -5.62 -1.11
CA PRO A 94 -3.47 -6.24 0.13
C PRO A 94 -1.94 -6.28 0.22
N GLN A 95 -1.26 -6.50 -0.91
CA GLN A 95 0.20 -6.51 -1.00
C GLN A 95 0.85 -5.15 -0.72
N PHE A 96 0.06 -4.06 -0.70
CA PHE A 96 0.56 -2.73 -0.38
C PHE A 96 0.58 -2.42 1.12
N GLN A 97 -0.25 -3.10 1.93
CA GLN A 97 -0.41 -2.81 3.36
C GLN A 97 0.89 -2.90 4.18
N PRO A 98 1.82 -3.84 3.93
CA PRO A 98 3.12 -3.86 4.60
C PRO A 98 3.95 -2.59 4.36
N TYR A 99 3.83 -1.96 3.19
CA TYR A 99 4.55 -0.73 2.89
C TYR A 99 3.90 0.49 3.54
N LYS A 100 2.57 0.50 3.71
CA LYS A 100 1.88 1.51 4.53
C LYS A 100 2.36 1.46 5.99
N LEU A 101 2.47 0.25 6.55
CA LEU A 101 2.99 0.07 7.91
C LEU A 101 4.44 0.57 8.03
N LEU A 102 5.31 0.21 7.07
CA LEU A 102 6.69 0.71 7.01
C LEU A 102 6.75 2.24 6.97
N TYR A 103 5.86 2.87 6.20
CA TYR A 103 5.79 4.32 6.11
C TYR A 103 5.30 4.95 7.43
N ALA A 104 4.29 4.37 8.08
CA ALA A 104 3.81 4.80 9.39
C ALA A 104 4.90 4.71 10.47
N GLN A 105 5.70 3.65 10.48
CA GLN A 105 6.85 3.50 11.38
C GLN A 105 7.88 4.61 11.14
N ARG A 106 8.21 4.90 9.87
CA ARG A 106 9.13 6.00 9.53
C ARG A 106 8.58 7.36 9.95
N LEU A 107 7.29 7.62 9.76
CA LEU A 107 6.66 8.87 10.23
C LEU A 107 6.79 9.01 11.75
N SER A 108 6.52 7.94 12.49
CA SER A 108 6.68 7.91 13.95
C SER A 108 8.13 8.19 14.38
N GLU A 109 9.11 7.60 13.71
CA GLU A 109 10.55 7.82 13.97
C GLU A 109 10.98 9.27 13.72
N HIS A 110 10.31 9.98 12.80
CA HIS A 110 10.57 11.40 12.51
C HIS A 110 9.73 12.36 13.35
N GLY A 111 8.96 11.87 14.32
CA GLY A 111 8.12 12.68 15.20
C GLY A 111 6.78 13.11 14.59
N LEU A 112 6.43 12.62 13.40
CA LEU A 112 5.13 12.84 12.76
C LEU A 112 4.09 11.85 13.31
N THR A 113 3.84 11.96 14.62
CA THR A 113 3.06 10.98 15.38
C THR A 113 1.58 11.00 15.03
N SER A 114 1.03 12.17 14.69
CA SER A 114 -0.38 12.31 14.30
C SER A 114 -0.65 11.59 12.97
N GLU A 115 0.25 11.78 11.99
CA GLU A 115 0.16 11.12 10.69
C GLU A 115 0.38 9.61 10.85
N ALA A 116 1.36 9.19 11.65
CA ALA A 116 1.58 7.77 11.93
C ALA A 116 0.37 7.10 12.61
N ALA A 117 -0.31 7.80 13.53
CA ALA A 117 -1.53 7.32 14.17
C ALA A 117 -2.65 7.12 13.15
N HIS A 118 -2.84 8.10 12.26
CA HIS A 118 -3.82 8.01 11.18
C HIS A 118 -3.59 6.82 10.23
N TYR A 119 -2.33 6.58 9.83
CA TYR A 119 -1.99 5.39 9.04
C TYR A 119 -2.29 4.09 9.80
N SER A 120 -2.05 4.07 11.12
CA SER A 120 -2.31 2.88 11.96
C SER A 120 -3.81 2.58 12.04
N GLU A 121 -4.64 3.62 12.15
CA GLU A 121 -6.11 3.50 12.10
C GLU A 121 -6.61 2.99 10.74
N GLU A 122 -6.10 3.53 9.62
CA GLU A 122 -6.51 3.05 8.27
C GLU A 122 -6.12 1.58 8.06
N LEU A 123 -4.94 1.19 8.54
CA LEU A 123 -4.47 -0.21 8.52
C LEU A 123 -5.35 -1.11 9.38
N ALA A 124 -5.70 -0.69 10.59
CA ALA A 124 -6.62 -1.42 11.44
C ALA A 124 -7.98 -1.58 10.76
N GLY A 125 -8.53 -0.52 10.16
CA GLY A 125 -9.78 -0.60 9.39
C GLY A 125 -9.71 -1.58 8.22
N THR A 126 -8.57 -1.67 7.53
CA THR A 126 -8.36 -2.64 6.45
C THR A 126 -8.30 -4.08 6.97
N ILE A 127 -7.61 -4.30 8.09
CA ILE A 127 -7.53 -5.61 8.75
C ILE A 127 -8.91 -6.04 9.23
N LEU A 128 -9.68 -5.15 9.88
CA LEU A 128 -11.00 -5.46 10.42
C LEU A 128 -12.01 -5.84 9.32
N LYS A 129 -11.87 -5.29 8.11
CA LYS A 129 -12.68 -5.70 6.94
C LYS A 129 -12.36 -7.13 6.49
N HIS A 130 -11.07 -7.52 6.52
CA HIS A 130 -10.61 -8.84 6.06
C HIS A 130 -9.58 -9.47 7.01
N PRO A 131 -9.97 -9.90 8.23
CA PRO A 131 -9.01 -10.37 9.24
C PRO A 131 -8.15 -11.55 8.77
N GLY A 132 -8.75 -12.47 8.01
CA GLY A 132 -8.11 -13.68 7.48
C GLY A 132 -7.06 -13.45 6.39
N GLN A 133 -6.93 -12.22 5.89
CA GLN A 133 -6.09 -11.91 4.72
C GLN A 133 -4.63 -11.64 5.09
N TYR A 134 -4.35 -11.31 6.35
CA TYR A 134 -3.04 -10.89 6.82
C TYR A 134 -2.49 -11.84 7.88
N PRO A 135 -1.16 -12.06 7.92
CA PRO A 135 -0.56 -12.93 8.92
C PRO A 135 -0.61 -12.29 10.32
N ALA A 136 -0.77 -13.09 11.37
CA ALA A 136 -0.90 -12.60 12.76
C ALA A 136 0.23 -11.64 13.20
N MET A 137 1.46 -11.86 12.72
CA MET A 137 2.59 -10.97 12.98
C MET A 137 2.35 -9.54 12.46
N PHE A 138 1.67 -9.39 11.32
CA PHE A 138 1.35 -8.07 10.75
C PHE A 138 0.31 -7.35 11.59
N LEU A 139 -0.75 -8.06 12.02
CA LEU A 139 -1.77 -7.51 12.92
C LEU A 139 -1.13 -6.98 14.21
N ARG A 140 -0.22 -7.78 14.79
CA ARG A 140 0.47 -7.40 16.03
C ARG A 140 1.36 -6.17 15.84
N GLN A 141 2.07 -6.05 14.72
CA GLN A 141 2.88 -4.86 14.43
C GLN A 141 2.02 -3.59 14.28
N VAL A 142 0.83 -3.71 13.68
CA VAL A 142 -0.10 -2.58 13.54
C VAL A 142 -0.65 -2.19 14.91
N TYR A 143 -1.02 -3.17 15.74
CA TYR A 143 -1.47 -2.93 17.11
C TYR A 143 -0.38 -2.27 17.97
N ASP A 144 0.84 -2.82 17.98
CA ASP A 144 1.95 -2.30 18.78
C ASP A 144 2.31 -0.85 18.39
N LEU A 145 2.23 -0.52 17.09
CA LEU A 145 2.41 0.86 16.62
C LEU A 145 1.26 1.75 17.08
N GLY A 146 0.02 1.27 16.96
CA GLY A 146 -1.18 1.99 17.38
C GLY A 146 -1.22 2.30 18.88
N ASP A 147 -0.93 1.31 19.72
CA ASP A 147 -0.90 1.44 21.18
C ASP A 147 0.14 2.47 21.64
N ARG A 148 1.30 2.52 20.97
CA ARG A 148 2.33 3.55 21.22
C ARG A 148 1.88 4.95 20.82
N LEU A 149 1.02 5.07 19.81
CA LEU A 149 0.61 6.36 19.23
C LEU A 149 -0.75 6.87 19.72
N ARG A 150 -1.52 6.08 20.48
CA ARG A 150 -2.93 6.33 20.84
C ARG A 150 -3.25 7.68 21.48
N TYR A 151 -2.29 8.32 22.16
CA TYR A 151 -2.49 9.63 22.81
C TYR A 151 -1.85 10.80 22.04
N HIS A 152 -1.31 10.55 20.85
CA HIS A 152 -0.69 11.57 20.00
C HIS A 152 -1.66 12.21 19.00
N ASP A 153 -2.89 11.72 18.94
CA ASP A 153 -3.96 12.36 18.17
C ASP A 153 -4.61 13.47 19.01
N PRO A 154 -4.73 14.71 18.48
CA PRO A 154 -5.41 15.81 19.15
C PRO A 154 -6.83 15.48 19.63
N LEU A 155 -7.54 14.57 18.94
CA LEU A 155 -8.89 14.13 19.31
C LEU A 155 -8.92 13.37 20.65
N TYR A 156 -7.87 12.58 20.92
CA TYR A 156 -7.74 11.76 22.14
C TYR A 156 -6.85 12.42 23.22
N SER A 157 -6.17 13.52 22.90
CA SER A 157 -5.29 14.24 23.83
C SER A 157 -6.05 15.15 24.81
N SER A 158 -7.37 15.33 24.68
CA SER A 158 -8.15 16.12 25.63
C SER A 158 -8.32 15.37 26.96
N ALA A 159 -7.89 16.00 28.06
CA ALA A 159 -7.67 15.40 29.37
C ALA A 159 -8.89 14.74 30.06
N ASP A 160 -10.07 14.74 29.43
CA ASP A 160 -11.33 14.23 30.00
C ASP A 160 -11.81 12.91 29.37
N ASN A 161 -11.13 12.38 28.35
CA ASN A 161 -11.49 11.12 27.69
C ASN A 161 -10.27 10.21 27.45
N GLN A 162 -9.69 9.68 28.53
CA GLN A 162 -8.75 8.55 28.49
C GLN A 162 -9.48 7.24 28.14
N ARG A 163 -10.15 7.20 26.99
CA ARG A 163 -10.72 5.98 26.42
C ARG A 163 -9.80 5.54 25.29
N ASP A 164 -9.44 4.27 25.28
CA ASP A 164 -8.70 3.70 24.16
C ASP A 164 -9.53 3.85 22.86
N PRO A 165 -8.88 4.11 21.72
CA PRO A 165 -9.58 4.20 20.44
C PRO A 165 -10.35 2.91 20.12
N GLU A 166 -11.57 3.04 19.60
CA GLU A 166 -12.44 1.90 19.26
C GLU A 166 -11.76 0.93 18.27
N TRP A 167 -11.03 1.48 17.30
CA TRP A 167 -10.31 0.66 16.32
C TRP A 167 -9.19 -0.18 16.96
N LEU A 168 -8.56 0.30 18.04
CA LEU A 168 -7.46 -0.38 18.71
C LEU A 168 -8.00 -1.56 19.54
N THR A 169 -9.10 -1.33 20.26
CA THR A 169 -9.80 -2.39 21.02
C THR A 169 -10.41 -3.46 20.10
N ALA A 170 -10.97 -3.06 18.96
CA ALA A 170 -11.45 -4.00 17.94
C ALA A 170 -10.30 -4.84 17.35
N LEU A 171 -9.15 -4.21 17.08
CA LEU A 171 -7.97 -4.93 16.58
C LEU A 171 -7.42 -5.93 17.60
N GLU A 172 -7.44 -5.58 18.89
CA GLU A 172 -7.03 -6.49 19.99
C GLU A 172 -7.91 -7.74 20.06
N ALA A 173 -9.23 -7.58 19.91
CA ALA A 173 -10.17 -8.70 19.87
C ALA A 173 -9.83 -9.67 18.73
N VAL A 174 -9.59 -9.14 17.52
CA VAL A 174 -9.20 -9.96 16.36
C VAL A 174 -7.86 -10.67 16.58
N ILE A 175 -6.88 -10.02 17.20
CA ILE A 175 -5.58 -10.66 17.51
C ILE A 175 -5.74 -11.81 18.50
N THR A 176 -6.67 -11.67 19.46
CA THR A 176 -6.94 -12.71 20.47
C THR A 176 -7.60 -13.94 19.85
N ASP A 177 -8.50 -13.74 18.87
CA ASP A 177 -9.15 -14.83 18.13
C ASP A 177 -8.19 -15.61 17.21
N TYR A 178 -7.01 -15.07 16.92
CA TYR A 178 -5.97 -15.70 16.08
C TYR A 178 -5.08 -16.70 16.83
N GLN A 179 -5.19 -16.80 18.16
CA GLN A 179 -4.41 -17.71 19.03
C GLN A 179 -5.10 -19.05 19.25
#